data_AF-A0A3D3MLE9-F1
#
_entry.id   AF-A0A3D3MLE9-F1
#
_cell.length_a   1.000
_cell.length_b   1.000
_cell.length_c   1.000
_cell.angle_alpha   90.00
_cell.angle_beta   90.00
_cell.angle_gamma   90.00
#
_symmetry.space_group_name_H-M   'P 1'
#
loop_
_entity.id
_entity.type
_entity.pdbx_description
1 polymer ?
#
loop_
_entity_poly.entity_id
_entity_poly.type
_entity_poly.pdbx_seq_one_letter_code
_entity_poly.pdbx_strand_id
1 'polypeptide(L)'
;MKKDIRQLINSLNFYFDKTHYVIKKKRNLNSLEKTLIYNSEKYKDRINTIQELYSSKKTRVKLDHRDYELVACSIAAKGLKYASFGTSHRLLPLNSYVKPTRILLRTLGEIGKKSSQTTSTNIVGKCAEIKAVNNIYSVEPKLIVTDISFTKAIRPRTMEKISRCENCTYIFGDENK
;
A
#
# COMPACT_ATOMS: atom_id res chain seq x y z
N MET A 1 17.44 -22.39 -2.10
CA MET A 1 17.68 -21.32 -3.09
C MET A 1 16.44 -20.50 -3.47
N LYS A 2 15.47 -20.96 -4.28
CA LYS A 2 14.23 -20.15 -4.55
C LYS A 2 13.43 -19.81 -3.29
N LYS A 3 13.41 -20.75 -2.33
CA LYS A 3 12.78 -20.58 -1.01
C LYS A 3 13.42 -19.44 -0.19
N ASP A 4 14.71 -19.18 -0.38
CA ASP A 4 15.48 -18.19 0.39
C ASP A 4 15.18 -16.76 -0.07
N ILE A 5 15.04 -16.55 -1.38
CA ILE A 5 14.68 -15.22 -1.93
C ILE A 5 13.24 -14.85 -1.60
N ARG A 6 12.32 -15.80 -1.69
CA ARG A 6 10.93 -15.54 -1.31
C ARG A 6 10.80 -15.17 0.18
N GLN A 7 11.53 -15.87 1.05
CA GLN A 7 11.60 -15.52 2.48
C GLN A 7 12.18 -14.11 2.69
N LEU A 8 13.20 -13.74 1.91
CA LEU A 8 13.81 -12.42 1.97
C LEU A 8 12.87 -11.31 1.49
N ILE A 9 12.16 -11.50 0.38
CA ILE A 9 11.10 -10.59 -0.11
C ILE A 9 10.01 -10.43 0.95
N ASN A 10 9.55 -11.54 1.54
CA ASN A 10 8.57 -11.50 2.61
C ASN A 10 9.08 -10.72 3.82
N SER A 11 10.34 -10.89 4.21
CA SER A 11 10.97 -10.13 5.29
C SER A 11 11.05 -8.63 4.98
N LEU A 12 11.44 -8.26 3.74
CA LEU A 12 11.45 -6.88 3.28
C LEU A 12 10.06 -6.24 3.35
N ASN A 13 9.07 -6.90 2.75
CA ASN A 13 7.69 -6.45 2.75
C ASN A 13 7.13 -6.32 4.15
N PHE A 14 7.42 -7.30 5.01
CA PHE A 14 6.99 -7.28 6.41
C PHE A 14 7.60 -6.10 7.18
N TYR A 15 8.89 -5.81 6.98
CA TYR A 15 9.52 -4.65 7.59
C TYR A 15 8.87 -3.34 7.11
N PHE A 16 8.57 -3.25 5.82
CA PHE A 16 7.91 -2.08 5.27
C PHE A 16 6.49 -1.95 5.84
N ASP A 17 5.70 -3.03 5.84
CA ASP A 17 4.36 -3.11 6.44
C ASP A 17 4.36 -2.74 7.94
N LYS A 18 5.40 -3.08 8.71
CA LYS A 18 5.49 -2.70 10.14
C LYS A 18 5.44 -1.18 10.36
N THR A 19 5.76 -0.38 9.34
CA THR A 19 5.65 1.09 9.41
C THR A 19 4.20 1.60 9.22
N HIS A 20 3.24 0.71 8.97
CA HIS A 20 1.85 1.02 8.60
C HIS A 20 0.87 1.02 9.79
N TYR A 21 1.35 1.45 10.96
CA TYR A 21 0.53 1.58 12.16
C TYR A 21 -0.38 2.82 12.09
N VAL A 22 -1.46 2.80 12.87
CA VAL A 22 -2.30 3.99 13.05
C VAL A 22 -1.59 4.99 13.94
N ILE A 23 -1.37 6.19 13.42
CA ILE A 23 -0.78 7.32 14.15
C ILE A 23 -1.92 8.18 14.70
N LYS A 24 -2.00 8.29 16.03
CA LYS A 24 -2.89 9.21 16.74
C LYS A 24 -2.14 10.52 16.99
N LYS A 25 -2.30 11.52 16.12
CA LYS A 25 -1.77 12.90 16.24
C LYS A 25 -2.18 13.73 15.03
N LYS A 26 -2.36 15.06 15.19
CA LYS A 26 -2.62 16.02 14.10
C LYS A 26 -1.39 16.20 13.18
N ARG A 27 -0.87 15.13 12.58
CA ARG A 27 0.11 15.24 11.49
C ARG A 27 -0.60 15.80 10.26
N ASN A 28 -0.01 16.79 9.63
CA ASN A 28 -0.48 17.24 8.32
C ASN A 28 -0.02 16.25 7.22
N LEU A 29 -0.64 16.31 6.04
CA LEU A 29 -0.32 15.42 4.92
C LEU A 29 1.14 15.54 4.49
N ASN A 30 1.72 16.74 4.49
CA ASN A 30 3.13 16.94 4.11
C ASN A 30 4.09 16.18 5.03
N SER A 31 3.82 16.14 6.33
CA SER A 31 4.61 15.36 7.29
C SER A 31 4.48 13.86 7.05
N LEU A 32 3.28 13.40 6.71
CA LEU A 32 3.04 12.00 6.34
C LEU A 32 3.75 11.63 5.04
N GLU A 33 3.71 12.51 4.03
CA GLU A 33 4.40 12.32 2.75
C GLU A 33 5.91 12.25 2.95
N LYS A 34 6.51 13.14 3.75
CA LYS A 34 7.95 13.06 4.10
C LYS A 34 8.30 11.72 4.77
N THR A 35 7.44 11.24 5.66
CA THR A 35 7.63 9.93 6.32
C THR A 35 7.52 8.78 5.31
N LEU A 36 6.55 8.86 4.39
CA LEU A 36 6.34 7.87 3.33
C LEU A 36 7.55 7.81 2.38
N ILE A 37 8.07 8.96 1.97
CA ILE A 37 9.26 9.09 1.11
C ILE A 37 10.46 8.45 1.81
N TYR A 38 10.75 8.86 3.05
CA TYR A 38 11.86 8.31 3.83
C TYR A 38 11.79 6.78 3.95
N ASN A 39 10.62 6.24 4.29
CA ASN A 39 10.44 4.79 4.40
C ASN A 39 10.61 4.10 3.04
N SER A 40 10.17 4.73 1.95
CA SER A 40 10.28 4.20 0.60
C SER A 40 11.72 4.17 0.11
N GLU A 41 12.52 5.19 0.42
CA GLU A 41 13.97 5.21 0.18
C GLU A 41 14.67 4.07 0.91
N LYS A 42 14.37 3.89 2.21
CA LYS A 42 14.92 2.76 2.99
C LYS A 42 14.52 1.39 2.43
N TYR A 43 13.33 1.27 1.85
CA TYR A 43 12.90 0.05 1.18
C TYR A 43 13.69 -0.20 -0.11
N LYS A 44 13.87 0.84 -0.93
CA LYS A 44 14.69 0.79 -2.15
C LYS A 44 16.14 0.42 -1.85
N ASP A 45 16.75 1.06 -0.86
CA ASP A 45 18.13 0.78 -0.44
C ASP A 45 18.31 -0.69 -0.08
N ARG A 46 17.37 -1.25 0.69
CA ARG A 46 17.40 -2.67 1.08
C ARG A 46 17.25 -3.61 -0.11
N ILE A 47 16.39 -3.28 -1.08
CA ILE A 47 16.29 -4.04 -2.33
C ILE A 47 17.63 -4.05 -3.06
N ASN A 48 18.28 -2.89 -3.19
CA ASN A 48 19.58 -2.77 -3.86
C ASN A 48 20.67 -3.56 -3.15
N THR A 49 20.78 -3.44 -1.81
CA THR A 49 21.74 -4.23 -1.01
C THR A 49 21.55 -5.72 -1.23
N ILE A 50 20.31 -6.20 -1.27
CA ILE A 50 20.02 -7.61 -1.55
C ILE A 50 20.44 -7.99 -2.97
N GLN A 51 20.14 -7.17 -3.97
CA GLN A 51 20.55 -7.41 -5.35
C GLN A 51 22.08 -7.51 -5.48
N GLU A 52 22.83 -6.65 -4.80
CA GLU A 52 24.30 -6.67 -4.77
C GLU A 52 24.85 -7.94 -4.10
N LEU A 53 24.29 -8.34 -2.96
CA LEU A 53 24.69 -9.57 -2.24
C LEU A 53 24.48 -10.84 -3.08
N TYR A 54 23.45 -10.90 -3.92
CA TYR A 54 23.21 -12.05 -4.80
C TYR A 54 24.02 -12.00 -6.09
N SER A 55 24.35 -10.80 -6.58
CA SER A 55 25.21 -10.63 -7.75
C SER A 55 26.66 -11.05 -7.43
N SER A 56 27.16 -10.71 -6.24
CA SER A 56 28.52 -11.05 -5.80
C SER A 56 28.73 -12.55 -5.53
N LYS A 57 27.69 -13.27 -5.11
CA LYS A 57 27.75 -14.73 -4.85
C LYS A 57 27.78 -15.61 -6.11
N LYS A 58 27.87 -15.03 -7.32
CA LYS A 58 27.72 -15.73 -8.62
C LYS A 58 26.47 -16.65 -8.67
N THR A 59 25.46 -16.36 -7.85
CA THR A 59 24.22 -17.11 -7.84
C THR A 59 23.39 -16.75 -9.08
N ARG A 60 22.81 -17.75 -9.77
CA ARG A 60 21.95 -17.54 -10.95
C ARG A 60 20.63 -16.79 -10.65
N VAL A 61 20.41 -16.34 -9.41
CA VAL A 61 19.14 -15.72 -9.01
C VAL A 61 19.29 -14.21 -8.91
N LYS A 62 18.58 -13.50 -9.77
CA LYS A 62 18.43 -12.05 -9.76
C LYS A 62 17.09 -11.71 -9.14
N LEU A 63 17.08 -10.81 -8.16
CA LEU A 63 15.85 -10.19 -7.68
C LEU A 63 15.44 -9.15 -8.74
N ASP A 64 14.45 -9.44 -9.58
CA ASP A 64 13.92 -8.44 -10.50
C ASP A 64 13.15 -7.39 -9.66
N HIS A 65 13.45 -6.11 -9.86
CA HIS A 65 12.68 -5.04 -9.25
C HIS A 65 11.20 -5.14 -9.62
N ARG A 66 10.84 -5.81 -10.73
CA ARG A 66 9.46 -6.08 -11.16
C ARG A 66 8.84 -7.32 -10.54
N ASP A 67 9.49 -7.98 -9.58
CA ASP A 67 8.88 -9.09 -8.85
C ASP A 67 7.54 -8.62 -8.25
N TYR A 68 6.47 -9.29 -8.65
CA TYR A 68 5.10 -8.96 -8.28
C TYR A 68 4.84 -9.15 -6.78
N GLU A 69 5.75 -9.83 -6.08
CA GLU A 69 5.69 -9.98 -4.63
C GLU A 69 6.22 -8.74 -3.89
N LEU A 70 7.02 -7.87 -4.50
CA LEU A 70 7.48 -6.62 -3.88
C LEU A 70 6.35 -5.59 -3.74
N VAL A 71 6.54 -4.60 -2.86
CA VAL A 71 5.62 -3.48 -2.72
C VAL A 71 5.60 -2.65 -4.01
N ALA A 72 4.51 -2.79 -4.76
CA ALA A 72 4.30 -2.04 -5.97
C ALA A 72 4.00 -0.57 -5.70
N CYS A 73 3.21 -0.28 -4.65
CA CYS A 73 2.76 1.06 -4.27
C CYS A 73 2.62 1.18 -2.75
N SER A 74 2.89 2.38 -2.23
CA SER A 74 2.62 2.81 -0.86
C SER A 74 1.94 4.19 -0.84
N ILE A 75 1.14 4.46 0.20
CA ILE A 75 0.44 5.74 0.36
C ILE A 75 0.17 6.02 1.84
N ALA A 76 0.01 7.30 2.20
CA ALA A 76 -0.52 7.69 3.51
C ALA A 76 -1.95 8.23 3.38
N ALA A 77 -2.79 7.90 4.35
CA ALA A 77 -4.13 8.44 4.51
C ALA A 77 -4.23 9.17 5.86
N LYS A 78 -5.01 10.24 5.89
CA LYS A 78 -5.31 11.03 7.09
C LYS A 78 -6.81 11.23 7.20
N GLY A 79 -7.38 10.87 8.34
CA GLY A 79 -8.77 11.10 8.70
C GLY A 79 -8.88 11.74 10.08
N LEU A 80 -9.42 12.96 10.15
CA LEU A 80 -9.52 13.75 11.39
C LEU A 80 -8.21 13.77 12.21
N LYS A 81 -8.17 12.98 13.30
CA LYS A 81 -7.06 12.87 14.27
C LYS A 81 -6.14 11.67 14.05
N TYR A 82 -6.48 10.81 13.08
CA TYR A 82 -5.76 9.58 12.77
C TYR A 82 -5.11 9.65 11.40
N ALA A 83 -3.98 8.97 11.28
CA ALA A 83 -3.35 8.70 10.00
C ALA A 83 -2.91 7.24 9.94
N SER A 84 -2.80 6.69 8.75
CA SER A 84 -2.22 5.37 8.53
C SER A 84 -1.55 5.33 7.18
N PHE A 85 -0.72 4.31 6.95
CA PHE A 85 -0.12 4.03 5.66
C PHE A 85 -0.75 2.76 5.08
N GLY A 86 -0.69 2.59 3.76
CA GLY A 86 -1.06 1.35 3.08
C GLY A 86 -0.04 0.90 2.03
N THR A 87 -0.02 -0.41 1.73
CA THR A 87 0.82 -1.03 0.67
C THR A 87 0.00 -1.90 -0.27
N SER A 88 0.40 -2.10 -1.53
CA SER A 88 -0.38 -2.88 -2.51
C SER A 88 0.08 -4.33 -2.76
N HIS A 89 1.12 -4.84 -2.10
CA HIS A 89 1.73 -6.14 -2.46
C HIS A 89 0.84 -7.38 -2.22
N ARG A 90 -0.08 -7.34 -1.24
CA ARG A 90 -0.98 -8.46 -0.91
C ARG A 90 -2.42 -8.04 -0.64
N LEU A 91 -3.37 -8.95 -0.80
CA LEU A 91 -4.71 -8.77 -0.26
C LEU A 91 -4.68 -8.97 1.27
N LEU A 92 -5.52 -8.24 2.02
CA LEU A 92 -5.73 -8.59 3.42
C LEU A 92 -6.60 -9.86 3.52
N PRO A 93 -6.49 -10.65 4.60
CA PRO A 93 -7.46 -11.70 4.86
C PRO A 93 -8.88 -11.13 4.87
N LEU A 94 -9.86 -11.85 4.32
CA LEU A 94 -11.23 -11.33 4.15
C LEU A 94 -11.87 -10.90 5.48
N ASN A 95 -11.52 -11.59 6.58
CA ASN A 95 -11.97 -11.26 7.94
C ASN A 95 -11.33 -9.98 8.51
N SER A 96 -10.22 -9.50 7.96
CA SER A 96 -9.49 -8.29 8.41
C SER A 96 -10.06 -6.97 7.88
N TYR A 97 -10.92 -7.00 6.86
CA TYR A 97 -11.59 -5.79 6.39
C TYR A 97 -12.68 -5.37 7.39
N VAL A 98 -12.64 -4.15 7.90
CA VAL A 98 -13.68 -3.68 8.84
C VAL A 98 -14.97 -3.34 8.10
N LYS A 99 -16.11 -3.33 8.81
CA LYS A 99 -17.44 -3.18 8.21
C LYS A 99 -17.54 -1.97 7.26
N PRO A 100 -17.09 -0.75 7.61
CA PRO A 100 -17.14 0.38 6.69
C PRO A 100 -16.33 0.13 5.40
N THR A 101 -15.12 -0.43 5.51
CA THR A 101 -14.32 -0.79 4.33
C THR A 101 -14.98 -1.85 3.46
N ARG A 102 -15.60 -2.88 4.06
CA ARG A 102 -16.33 -3.90 3.29
C ARG A 102 -17.50 -3.29 2.52
N ILE A 103 -18.22 -2.33 3.10
CA ILE A 103 -19.31 -1.62 2.44
C ILE A 103 -18.77 -0.86 1.22
N LEU A 104 -17.68 -0.12 1.37
CA LEU A 104 -17.03 0.57 0.25
C LEU A 104 -16.58 -0.41 -0.84
N LEU A 105 -15.94 -1.52 -0.47
CA LEU A 105 -15.43 -2.48 -1.46
C LEU A 105 -16.53 -3.21 -2.22
N ARG A 106 -17.69 -3.47 -1.58
CA ARG A 106 -18.84 -4.10 -2.23
C ARG A 106 -19.39 -3.28 -3.38
N THR A 107 -19.21 -1.95 -3.37
CA THR A 107 -19.63 -1.13 -4.50
C THR A 107 -18.85 -1.45 -5.76
N LEU A 108 -17.61 -1.97 -5.66
CA LEU A 108 -16.79 -2.41 -6.80
C LEU A 108 -17.01 -3.88 -7.20
N GLY A 109 -17.68 -4.67 -6.36
CA GLY A 109 -17.86 -6.12 -6.54
C GLY A 109 -17.22 -6.96 -5.44
N GLU A 110 -16.78 -8.16 -5.79
CA GLU A 110 -16.25 -9.14 -4.83
C GLU A 110 -14.77 -8.89 -4.48
N ILE A 111 -14.46 -8.84 -3.18
CA ILE A 111 -13.08 -8.68 -2.68
C ILE A 111 -12.23 -9.86 -3.14
N GLY A 112 -11.06 -9.59 -3.71
CA GLY A 112 -10.17 -10.62 -4.25
C GLY A 112 -10.39 -10.95 -5.73
N LYS A 113 -11.39 -10.35 -6.39
CA LYS A 113 -11.62 -10.44 -7.84
C LYS A 113 -11.40 -9.10 -8.55
N LYS A 114 -11.44 -9.11 -9.89
CA LYS A 114 -11.50 -7.87 -10.67
C LYS A 114 -12.82 -7.15 -10.42
N SER A 115 -12.79 -5.82 -10.53
CA SER A 115 -13.98 -4.98 -10.36
C SER A 115 -15.02 -5.28 -11.43
N SER A 116 -16.30 -5.21 -11.06
CA SER A 116 -17.41 -5.24 -12.02
C SER A 116 -17.88 -3.84 -12.43
N GLN A 117 -17.35 -2.79 -11.79
CA GLN A 117 -17.77 -1.40 -12.01
C GLN A 117 -16.75 -0.54 -12.76
N THR A 118 -15.52 -1.03 -12.93
CA THR A 118 -14.44 -0.27 -13.57
C THR A 118 -13.66 -1.17 -14.52
N THR A 119 -12.87 -0.56 -15.40
CA THR A 119 -11.94 -1.28 -16.29
C THR A 119 -10.59 -1.55 -15.63
N SER A 120 -10.45 -1.27 -14.33
CA SER A 120 -9.21 -1.48 -13.59
C SER A 120 -8.77 -2.94 -13.61
N THR A 121 -7.50 -3.16 -13.94
CA THR A 121 -6.87 -4.49 -13.85
C THR A 121 -6.54 -4.88 -12.41
N ASN A 122 -6.66 -3.95 -11.45
CA ASN A 122 -6.38 -4.20 -10.04
C ASN A 122 -7.51 -4.98 -9.35
N ILE A 123 -7.09 -5.89 -8.48
CA ILE A 123 -8.00 -6.69 -7.65
C ILE A 123 -8.65 -5.84 -6.56
N VAL A 124 -9.97 -5.97 -6.40
CA VAL A 124 -10.76 -5.28 -5.37
C VAL A 124 -10.21 -5.61 -3.99
N GLY A 125 -9.92 -4.57 -3.22
CA GLY A 125 -9.37 -4.66 -1.86
C GLY A 125 -7.85 -4.69 -1.76
N LYS A 126 -7.12 -4.85 -2.87
CA LYS A 126 -5.65 -4.99 -2.86
C LYS A 126 -4.91 -3.65 -2.77
N CYS A 127 -5.52 -2.56 -3.26
CA CYS A 127 -4.90 -1.24 -3.36
C CYS A 127 -4.42 -0.69 -2.01
N ALA A 128 -3.36 0.13 -2.05
CA ALA A 128 -2.74 0.69 -0.86
C ALA A 128 -3.70 1.62 -0.09
N GLU A 129 -4.47 2.42 -0.82
CA GLU A 129 -5.52 3.33 -0.34
C GLU A 129 -6.52 2.61 0.56
N ILE A 130 -7.00 1.45 0.10
CA ILE A 130 -7.97 0.63 0.83
C ILE A 130 -7.38 0.19 2.17
N LYS A 131 -6.12 -0.25 2.21
CA LYS A 131 -5.50 -0.69 3.46
C LYS A 131 -5.30 0.46 4.44
N ALA A 132 -4.85 1.61 3.94
CA ALA A 132 -4.69 2.80 4.78
C ALA A 132 -6.04 3.21 5.41
N VAL A 133 -7.11 3.20 4.61
CA VAL A 133 -8.47 3.50 5.07
C VAL A 133 -9.00 2.43 6.02
N ASN A 134 -8.76 1.14 5.74
CA ASN A 134 -9.16 0.04 6.62
C ASN A 134 -8.58 0.20 8.02
N ASN A 135 -7.31 0.59 8.11
CA ASN A 135 -6.65 0.86 9.37
C ASN A 135 -7.27 2.06 10.09
N ILE A 136 -7.59 3.14 9.39
CA ILE A 136 -8.29 4.29 10.00
C ILE A 136 -9.68 3.89 10.50
N TYR A 137 -10.48 3.19 9.69
CA TYR A 137 -11.81 2.73 10.09
C TYR A 137 -11.80 1.69 11.22
N SER A 138 -10.68 0.99 11.43
CA SER A 138 -10.55 0.08 12.58
C SER A 138 -10.55 0.82 13.92
N VAL A 139 -10.16 2.10 13.94
CA VAL A 139 -10.14 2.95 15.14
C VAL A 139 -11.20 4.05 15.14
N GLU A 140 -11.68 4.45 13.96
CA GLU A 140 -12.68 5.51 13.78
C GLU A 140 -13.74 5.05 12.75
N PRO A 141 -14.61 4.08 13.09
CA PRO A 141 -15.53 3.46 12.14
C PRO A 141 -16.65 4.38 11.66
N LYS A 142 -16.87 5.51 12.35
CA LYS A 142 -17.89 6.52 12.00
C LYS A 142 -17.37 7.61 11.06
N LEU A 143 -16.08 7.59 10.73
CA LEU A 143 -15.49 8.57 9.82
C LEU A 143 -16.12 8.48 8.43
N ILE A 144 -16.45 9.61 7.83
CA ILE A 144 -16.99 9.67 6.47
C ILE A 144 -15.82 9.57 5.48
N VAL A 145 -15.99 8.81 4.41
CA VAL A 145 -14.93 8.57 3.41
C VAL A 145 -14.38 9.87 2.81
N THR A 146 -15.22 10.89 2.64
CA THR A 146 -14.87 12.21 2.10
C THR A 146 -13.96 13.02 3.02
N ASP A 147 -13.91 12.67 4.31
CA ASP A 147 -13.03 13.32 5.29
C ASP A 147 -11.63 12.68 5.34
N ILE A 148 -11.39 11.67 4.50
CA ILE A 148 -10.10 11.01 4.37
C ILE A 148 -9.34 11.64 3.21
N SER A 149 -8.22 12.28 3.53
CA SER A 149 -7.29 12.80 2.53
C SER A 149 -6.10 11.86 2.39
N PHE A 150 -5.51 11.81 1.20
CA PHE A 150 -4.35 10.97 0.92
C PHE A 150 -3.16 11.81 0.47
N THR A 151 -1.95 11.28 0.68
CA THR A 151 -0.76 11.75 -0.05
C THR A 151 -0.81 11.25 -1.50
N LYS A 152 0.13 11.70 -2.33
CA LYS A 152 0.38 10.98 -3.59
C LYS A 152 0.86 9.55 -3.29
N ALA A 153 0.42 8.60 -4.10
CA ALA A 153 0.95 7.24 -4.08
C ALA A 153 2.38 7.24 -4.62
N ILE A 154 3.26 6.44 -3.99
CA ILE A 154 4.66 6.30 -4.39
C ILE A 154 4.93 4.83 -4.68
N ARG A 155 5.70 4.54 -5.74
CA ARG A 155 6.29 3.23 -5.99
C ARG A 155 7.59 3.11 -5.20
N PRO A 156 7.67 2.36 -4.09
CA PRO A 156 8.86 2.36 -3.23
C PRO A 156 10.13 1.87 -3.93
N ARG A 157 9.98 1.12 -5.02
CA ARG A 157 11.10 0.57 -5.80
C ARG A 157 11.77 1.59 -6.71
N THR A 158 11.02 2.58 -7.19
CA THR A 158 11.48 3.55 -8.19
C THR A 158 11.39 5.00 -7.72
N MET A 159 10.66 5.25 -6.62
CA MET A 159 10.29 6.58 -6.11
C MET A 159 9.35 7.38 -7.03
N GLU A 160 8.81 6.73 -8.06
CA GLU A 160 7.83 7.33 -8.96
C GLU A 160 6.52 7.62 -8.21
N LYS A 161 6.02 8.84 -8.35
CA LYS A 161 4.67 9.18 -7.90
C LYS A 161 3.67 8.70 -8.94
N ILE A 162 2.64 8.00 -8.52
CA ILE A 162 1.63 7.44 -9.42
C ILE A 162 0.24 7.91 -9.02
N SER A 163 -0.67 7.92 -9.99
CA SER A 163 -2.07 8.21 -9.77
C SER A 163 -2.81 6.99 -9.20
N ARG A 164 -3.89 7.27 -8.47
CA ARG A 164 -4.93 6.29 -8.11
C ARG A 164 -5.41 5.55 -9.36
N CYS A 165 -5.61 4.25 -9.19
CA CYS A 165 -6.30 3.46 -10.20
C CYS A 165 -7.81 3.74 -10.18
N GLU A 166 -8.51 3.37 -11.25
CA GLU A 166 -9.96 3.60 -11.41
C GLU A 166 -10.80 3.07 -10.23
N ASN A 167 -10.43 1.91 -9.64
CA ASN A 167 -11.10 1.40 -8.43
C ASN A 167 -11.02 2.38 -7.25
N CYS A 168 -9.86 2.98 -7.05
CA CYS A 168 -9.62 3.93 -5.96
C CYS A 168 -10.25 5.28 -6.28
N THR A 169 -10.19 5.74 -7.53
CA THR A 169 -10.90 6.93 -7.98
C THR A 169 -12.41 6.81 -7.80
N TYR A 170 -12.99 5.64 -8.10
CA TYR A 170 -14.41 5.38 -7.90
C TYR A 170 -14.84 5.51 -6.44
N ILE A 171 -14.03 5.03 -5.49
CA ILE A 171 -14.35 5.06 -4.06
C ILE A 171 -14.02 6.41 -3.41
N PHE A 172 -12.86 6.98 -3.73
CA PHE A 172 -12.29 8.13 -3.01
C PHE A 172 -12.33 9.44 -3.80
N GLY A 173 -12.77 9.39 -5.07
CA GLY A 173 -12.67 10.52 -6.00
C GLY A 173 -11.26 10.72 -6.55
N ASP A 174 -11.17 11.70 -7.46
CA ASP A 174 -9.91 12.09 -8.10
C ASP A 174 -8.90 12.69 -7.11
N GLU A 175 -7.63 12.67 -7.51
CA GLU A 175 -6.53 13.19 -6.69
C GLU A 175 -6.43 14.73 -6.65
N ASN A 176 -7.15 15.42 -7.54
CA ASN A 176 -7.00 16.86 -7.79
C ASN A 176 -8.20 17.71 -7.32
N LYS A 177 -8.95 17.25 -6.30
CA LYS A 177 -9.99 18.07 -5.66
C LYS A 177 -9.44 18.84 -4.46
#